data_AF-A0A1E1WFU0-F1
#
_entry.id   AF-A0A1E1WFU0-F1
#
_cell.length_a   1.000
_cell.length_b   1.000
_cell.length_c   1.000
_cell.angle_alpha   90.00
_cell.angle_beta   90.00
_cell.angle_gamma   90.00
#
_symmetry.space_group_name_H-M   'P 1'
#
loop_
_entity.id
_entity.type
_entity.pdbx_description
1 polymer ?
#
loop_
_entity_poly.entity_id
_entity_poly.type
_entity_poly.pdbx_seq_one_letter_code
_entity_poly.pdbx_strand_id
1 'polypeptide(L)'
;MVSCSKPTITWETLHAAQECRECCGGHGYLKCANLGEIRNNHEPTVTYEGDNNVLQQQAGNWLLRQWELAINGNPVDSPLGTVEFLNDYSKILATKFHCTETSQLTPEFITATYKWLICWLLRHTHETYETELNRGLSKFQAKTKCQVYRSRTLTRAYAEYLALIFSLKSIEKKEKSLQPVLYKMFALFGLWSLDKHLVELYQ
;
A
#
# COMPACT_ATOMS: atom_id res chain seq x y z
N MET A 1 -4.77 -9.17 -4.75
CA MET A 1 -4.84 -8.88 -3.29
C MET A 1 -3.72 -9.59 -2.55
N VAL A 2 -3.66 -10.93 -2.55
CA VAL A 2 -2.60 -11.68 -1.84
C VAL A 2 -1.18 -11.23 -2.25
N SER A 3 -0.95 -11.01 -3.54
CA SER A 3 0.35 -10.61 -4.11
C SER A 3 0.86 -9.24 -3.65
N CYS A 4 0.02 -8.32 -3.16
CA CYS A 4 0.48 -7.06 -2.56
C CYS A 4 0.43 -7.09 -1.03
N SER A 5 -0.58 -7.77 -0.45
CA SER A 5 -0.79 -7.82 0.99
C SER A 5 0.26 -8.67 1.70
N LYS A 6 0.59 -9.86 1.17
CA LYS A 6 1.60 -10.73 1.81
C LYS A 6 2.97 -10.05 1.91
N PRO A 7 3.54 -9.46 0.84
CA PRO A 7 4.81 -8.75 0.96
C PRO A 7 4.80 -7.68 2.04
N THR A 8 3.76 -6.85 2.06
CA THR A 8 3.59 -5.77 3.03
C THR A 8 3.51 -6.32 4.46
N ILE A 9 2.60 -7.28 4.71
CA ILE A 9 2.41 -7.86 6.05
C ILE A 9 3.69 -8.53 6.54
N THR A 10 4.34 -9.34 5.72
CA THR A 10 5.51 -10.11 6.13
C THR A 10 6.71 -9.22 6.41
N TRP A 11 6.96 -8.18 5.59
CA TRP A 11 8.02 -7.21 5.88
C TRP A 11 7.71 -6.33 7.10
N GLU A 12 6.47 -5.86 7.25
CA GLU A 12 6.08 -5.04 8.42
C GLU A 12 6.17 -5.85 9.71
N THR A 13 5.83 -7.15 9.71
CA THR A 13 6.00 -8.00 10.90
C THR A 13 7.48 -8.18 11.26
N LEU A 14 8.39 -8.32 10.28
CA LEU A 14 9.83 -8.35 10.57
C LEU A 14 10.31 -7.05 11.19
N HIS A 15 9.88 -5.92 10.62
CA HIS A 15 10.21 -4.61 11.14
C HIS A 15 9.67 -4.43 12.56
N ALA A 16 8.40 -4.75 12.80
CA ALA A 16 7.77 -4.65 14.11
C ALA A 16 8.47 -5.54 15.16
N ALA A 17 8.83 -6.78 14.82
CA ALA A 17 9.56 -7.65 15.73
C ALA A 17 10.94 -7.06 16.10
N GLN A 18 11.62 -6.45 15.13
CA GLN A 18 12.91 -5.80 15.33
C GLN A 18 12.81 -4.53 16.20
N GLU A 19 11.84 -3.68 15.93
CA GLU A 19 11.55 -2.47 16.71
C GLU A 19 11.18 -2.82 18.15
N CYS A 20 10.26 -3.77 18.35
CA CYS A 20 9.89 -4.25 19.68
C CYS A 20 11.11 -4.74 20.47
N ARG A 21 12.04 -5.44 19.80
CA ARG A 21 13.29 -5.94 20.42
C ARG A 21 14.16 -4.78 20.90
N GLU A 22 14.32 -3.75 20.07
CA GLU A 22 15.12 -2.57 20.37
C GLU A 22 14.49 -1.71 21.48
N CYS A 23 13.16 -1.59 21.50
CA CYS A 23 12.44 -0.91 22.58
C CYS A 23 12.64 -1.56 23.96
N CYS A 24 12.97 -2.85 24.02
CA CYS A 24 13.29 -3.55 25.27
C CYS A 24 14.77 -3.39 25.70
N GLY A 25 15.59 -2.69 24.92
CA GLY A 25 17.03 -2.54 25.18
C GLY A 25 17.74 -3.90 25.28
N GLY A 26 18.71 -4.01 26.19
CA GLY A 26 19.47 -5.25 26.41
C GLY A 26 18.59 -6.46 26.79
N HIS A 27 17.47 -6.23 27.47
CA HIS A 27 16.54 -7.30 27.85
C HIS A 27 15.85 -7.92 26.64
N GLY A 28 15.64 -7.16 25.56
CA GLY A 28 15.09 -7.68 24.30
C GLY A 28 15.98 -8.74 23.64
N TYR A 29 17.28 -8.78 23.97
CA TYR A 29 18.21 -9.79 23.47
C TYR A 29 18.12 -11.13 24.20
N LEU A 30 17.57 -11.14 25.41
CA LEU A 30 17.45 -12.36 26.20
C LEU A 30 16.47 -13.33 25.53
N LYS A 31 16.80 -14.62 25.54
CA LYS A 31 15.89 -15.67 25.01
C LYS A 31 14.50 -15.62 25.66
N CYS A 32 14.41 -15.24 26.94
CA CYS A 32 13.15 -15.10 27.64
C CYS A 32 12.25 -13.98 27.09
N ALA A 33 12.80 -12.97 26.39
CA ALA A 33 12.01 -11.96 25.70
C ALA A 33 11.37 -12.51 24.41
N ASN A 34 11.89 -13.60 23.85
CA ASN A 34 11.36 -14.33 22.68
C ASN A 34 11.24 -13.52 21.37
N LEU A 35 11.59 -12.23 21.36
CA LEU A 35 11.47 -11.35 20.19
C LEU A 35 12.43 -11.72 19.05
N GLY A 36 13.64 -12.18 19.40
CA GLY A 36 14.61 -12.71 18.42
C GLY A 36 14.09 -13.97 17.71
N GLU A 37 13.51 -14.91 18.47
CA GLU A 37 12.93 -16.14 17.93
C GLU A 37 11.69 -15.85 17.07
N ILE A 38 10.80 -14.94 17.50
CA ILE A 38 9.66 -14.50 16.68
C ILE A 38 10.14 -13.96 15.34
N ARG A 39 11.15 -13.09 15.34
CA ARG A 39 11.73 -12.54 14.11
C ARG A 39 12.32 -13.63 13.23
N ASN A 40 13.14 -14.52 13.78
CA ASN A 40 13.81 -15.59 13.03
C ASN A 40 12.82 -16.60 12.44
N ASN A 41 11.79 -16.98 13.19
CA ASN A 41 10.75 -17.90 12.71
C ASN A 41 9.87 -17.27 11.62
N HIS A 42 9.72 -15.95 11.65
CA HIS A 42 8.93 -15.21 10.66
C HIS A 42 9.74 -14.87 9.39
N GLU A 43 11.06 -14.78 9.47
CA GLU A 43 11.94 -14.42 8.35
C GLU A 43 11.70 -15.23 7.06
N PRO A 44 11.53 -16.57 7.08
CA PRO A 44 11.28 -17.34 5.87
C PRO A 44 10.00 -16.94 5.11
N THR A 45 9.03 -16.31 5.78
CA THR A 45 7.73 -15.94 5.17
C THR A 45 7.85 -14.88 4.07
N VAL A 46 8.95 -14.12 4.04
CA VAL A 46 9.23 -13.15 2.97
C VAL A 46 9.68 -13.80 1.66
N THR A 47 10.00 -15.10 1.70
CA THR A 47 10.54 -15.87 0.57
C THR A 47 9.64 -17.02 0.17
N TYR A 48 9.19 -17.86 1.12
CA TYR A 48 8.36 -19.02 0.82
C TYR A 48 6.95 -18.60 0.42
N GLU A 49 6.24 -19.42 -0.36
CA GLU A 49 4.92 -19.07 -0.95
C GLU A 49 4.97 -17.86 -1.89
N GLY A 50 6.09 -17.70 -2.61
CA GLY A 50 6.35 -16.62 -3.55
C GLY A 50 7.23 -15.53 -2.94
N ASP A 51 8.36 -15.27 -3.57
CA ASP A 51 9.27 -14.19 -3.17
C ASP A 51 8.54 -12.84 -3.17
N ASN A 52 8.72 -12.08 -2.09
CA ASN A 52 7.99 -10.83 -1.91
C ASN A 52 8.22 -9.82 -3.05
N ASN A 53 9.42 -9.74 -3.63
CA ASN A 53 9.69 -8.83 -4.74
C ASN A 53 8.98 -9.29 -6.01
N VAL A 54 8.95 -10.61 -6.27
CA VAL A 54 8.21 -11.19 -7.39
C VAL A 54 6.71 -10.96 -7.24
N LEU A 55 6.16 -11.14 -6.04
CA LEU A 55 4.74 -10.91 -5.76
C LEU A 55 4.35 -9.44 -5.95
N GLN A 56 5.20 -8.50 -5.52
CA GLN A 56 4.99 -7.08 -5.81
C GLN A 56 4.95 -6.82 -7.32
N GLN A 57 5.86 -7.40 -8.10
CA GLN A 57 5.81 -7.24 -9.57
C GLN A 57 4.49 -7.76 -10.16
N GLN A 58 3.99 -8.89 -9.68
CA GLN A 58 2.68 -9.42 -10.12
C GLN A 58 1.55 -8.45 -9.80
N ALA A 59 1.51 -7.91 -8.58
CA ALA A 59 0.51 -6.93 -8.18
C ALA A 59 0.61 -5.63 -8.99
N GLY A 60 1.82 -5.11 -9.19
CA GLY A 60 2.06 -3.90 -9.97
C GLY A 60 1.64 -4.06 -11.44
N ASN A 61 1.96 -5.19 -12.05
CA ASN A 61 1.53 -5.49 -13.43
C ASN A 61 0.00 -5.57 -13.54
N TRP A 62 -0.68 -6.16 -12.56
CA TRP A 62 -2.14 -6.18 -12.55
C TRP A 62 -2.72 -4.77 -12.40
N LEU A 63 -2.20 -3.97 -11.48
CA LEU A 63 -2.62 -2.57 -11.28
C LEU A 63 -2.44 -1.72 -12.55
N LEU A 64 -1.32 -1.88 -13.26
CA LEU A 64 -1.08 -1.18 -14.53
C LEU A 64 -2.07 -1.59 -15.63
N ARG A 65 -2.47 -2.87 -15.69
CA ARG A 65 -3.53 -3.30 -16.62
C ARG A 65 -4.87 -2.65 -16.28
N GLN A 66 -5.21 -2.52 -15.00
CA GLN A 66 -6.45 -1.83 -14.60
C GLN A 66 -6.41 -0.35 -14.94
N TRP A 67 -5.24 0.28 -14.79
CA TRP A 67 -5.02 1.65 -15.24
C TRP A 67 -5.20 1.80 -16.76
N GLU A 68 -4.59 0.91 -17.56
CA GLU A 68 -4.77 0.87 -19.02
C GLU A 68 -6.24 0.70 -19.43
N LEU A 69 -7.01 -0.13 -18.73
CA LEU A 69 -8.45 -0.27 -18.98
C LEU A 69 -9.17 1.06 -18.69
N ALA A 70 -8.92 1.67 -17.52
CA ALA A 70 -9.57 2.89 -17.09
C ALA A 70 -9.29 4.08 -18.03
N ILE A 71 -8.03 4.29 -18.46
CA ILE A 71 -7.69 5.39 -19.37
C ILE A 71 -8.27 5.21 -20.77
N ASN A 72 -8.51 3.96 -21.19
CA ASN A 72 -9.15 3.63 -22.46
C ASN A 72 -10.69 3.60 -22.37
N GLY A 73 -11.27 3.98 -21.22
CA GLY A 73 -12.72 3.98 -21.02
C GLY A 73 -13.35 2.59 -20.89
N ASN A 74 -12.54 1.55 -20.71
CA ASN A 74 -13.02 0.19 -20.46
C ASN A 74 -13.26 -0.03 -18.96
N PRO A 75 -14.24 -0.87 -18.57
CA PRO A 75 -14.47 -1.19 -17.18
C PRO A 75 -13.27 -1.91 -16.57
N VAL A 76 -12.84 -1.47 -15.39
CA VAL A 76 -11.80 -2.14 -14.62
C VAL A 76 -12.28 -3.49 -14.08
N ASP A 77 -11.40 -4.48 -14.06
CA ASP A 77 -11.65 -5.79 -13.45
C ASP A 77 -11.46 -5.68 -11.93
N SER A 78 -12.55 -5.48 -11.20
CA SER A 78 -12.55 -5.24 -9.76
C SER A 78 -13.66 -6.00 -9.03
N PRO A 79 -13.59 -7.34 -8.91
CA PRO A 79 -14.65 -8.16 -8.33
C PRO A 79 -14.99 -7.82 -6.86
N LEU A 80 -14.07 -7.17 -6.14
CA LEU A 80 -14.25 -6.76 -4.75
C LEU A 80 -14.39 -5.23 -4.57
N GLY A 81 -14.54 -4.50 -5.68
CA GLY A 81 -14.64 -3.04 -5.68
C GLY A 81 -13.38 -2.31 -5.19
N THR A 82 -12.23 -2.96 -5.15
CA THR A 82 -11.01 -2.40 -4.57
C THR A 82 -10.30 -1.42 -5.49
N VAL A 83 -10.58 -1.43 -6.80
CA VAL A 83 -10.01 -0.48 -7.78
C VAL A 83 -11.07 0.21 -8.63
N GLU A 84 -12.36 0.10 -8.27
CA GLU A 84 -13.47 0.77 -8.98
C GLU A 84 -13.29 2.29 -9.06
N PHE A 85 -12.62 2.88 -8.07
CA PHE A 85 -12.32 4.32 -8.05
C PHE A 85 -11.44 4.76 -9.24
N LEU A 86 -10.73 3.84 -9.91
CA LEU A 86 -9.95 4.16 -11.10
C LEU A 86 -10.83 4.63 -12.26
N ASN A 87 -12.12 4.27 -12.30
CA ASN A 87 -13.05 4.79 -13.31
C ASN A 87 -13.20 6.33 -13.21
N ASP A 88 -13.02 6.90 -12.01
CA ASP A 88 -13.07 8.35 -11.75
C ASP A 88 -11.67 8.97 -11.59
N TYR A 89 -10.61 8.34 -12.14
CA TYR A 89 -9.22 8.77 -11.92
C TYR A 89 -8.98 10.26 -12.22
N SER A 90 -9.64 10.83 -13.23
CA SER A 90 -9.48 12.22 -13.64
C SER A 90 -9.97 13.19 -12.56
N LYS A 91 -11.14 12.92 -11.96
CA LYS A 91 -11.69 13.70 -10.84
C LYS A 91 -10.82 13.54 -9.60
N ILE A 92 -10.37 12.32 -9.33
CA ILE A 92 -9.52 12.02 -8.18
C ILE A 92 -8.21 12.83 -8.30
N LEU A 93 -7.50 12.74 -9.43
CA LEU A 93 -6.25 13.47 -9.64
C LEU A 93 -6.41 15.00 -9.62
N ALA A 94 -7.59 15.53 -9.95
CA ALA A 94 -7.89 16.96 -9.86
C ALA A 94 -8.17 17.44 -8.42
N THR A 95 -8.31 16.52 -7.47
CA THR A 95 -8.63 16.83 -6.07
C THR A 95 -7.43 17.46 -5.37
N LYS A 96 -7.68 18.52 -4.58
CA LYS A 96 -6.69 19.11 -3.68
C LYS A 96 -7.14 18.93 -2.23
N PHE A 97 -6.22 18.52 -1.38
CA PHE A 97 -6.49 18.31 0.05
C PHE A 97 -6.17 19.59 0.82
N HIS A 98 -7.07 20.00 1.70
CA HIS A 98 -6.86 21.09 2.64
C HIS A 98 -7.25 20.60 4.03
N CYS A 99 -6.31 20.64 4.96
CA CYS A 99 -6.49 20.21 6.33
C CYS A 99 -5.74 21.18 7.24
N THR A 100 -6.46 21.84 8.15
CA THR A 100 -5.92 22.76 9.16
C THR A 100 -6.10 22.21 10.57
N GLU A 101 -7.02 21.27 10.77
CA GLU A 101 -7.35 20.69 12.06
C GLU A 101 -7.31 19.16 12.03
N THR A 102 -6.87 18.55 13.13
CA THR A 102 -6.85 17.08 13.27
C THR A 102 -8.25 16.46 13.17
N SER A 103 -9.30 17.20 13.51
CA SER A 103 -10.71 16.79 13.37
C SER A 103 -11.10 16.46 11.93
N GLN A 104 -10.39 17.03 10.95
CA GLN A 104 -10.65 16.85 9.51
C GLN A 104 -9.98 15.59 8.94
N LEU A 105 -9.10 14.93 9.70
CA LEU A 105 -8.42 13.68 9.31
C LEU A 105 -9.34 12.46 9.48
N THR A 106 -10.52 12.52 8.86
CA THR A 106 -11.53 11.46 8.95
C THR A 106 -11.13 10.23 8.13
N PRO A 107 -11.80 9.07 8.31
CA PRO A 107 -11.60 7.91 7.46
C PRO A 107 -11.77 8.19 5.96
N GLU A 108 -12.70 9.06 5.60
CA GLU A 108 -12.95 9.49 4.23
C GLU A 108 -11.77 10.30 3.70
N PHE A 109 -11.21 11.22 4.50
CA PHE A 109 -10.01 11.97 4.13
C PHE A 109 -8.82 11.04 3.86
N ILE A 110 -8.55 10.11 4.78
CA ILE A 110 -7.43 9.16 4.67
C ILE A 110 -7.61 8.29 3.43
N THR A 111 -8.79 7.69 3.25
CA THR A 111 -9.06 6.82 2.10
C THR A 111 -9.06 7.57 0.76
N ALA A 112 -9.54 8.81 0.71
CA ALA A 112 -9.45 9.67 -0.47
C ALA A 112 -8.00 10.00 -0.82
N THR A 113 -7.16 10.27 0.19
CA THR A 113 -5.72 10.53 0.01
C THR A 113 -5.02 9.31 -0.59
N TYR A 114 -5.32 8.09 -0.12
CA TYR A 114 -4.79 6.86 -0.72
C TYR A 114 -5.25 6.66 -2.17
N LYS A 115 -6.53 6.90 -2.47
CA LYS A 115 -7.03 6.80 -3.84
C LYS A 115 -6.30 7.77 -4.77
N TRP A 116 -6.07 8.99 -4.32
CA TRP A 116 -5.26 9.97 -5.05
C TRP A 116 -3.83 9.48 -5.26
N LEU A 117 -3.17 9.03 -4.20
CA LEU A 117 -1.79 8.54 -4.24
C LEU A 117 -1.64 7.37 -5.21
N ILE A 118 -2.57 6.41 -5.19
CA ILE A 118 -2.56 5.26 -6.09
C ILE A 118 -2.76 5.70 -7.54
N CYS A 119 -3.72 6.59 -7.81
CA CYS A 119 -3.92 7.15 -9.16
C CYS A 119 -2.67 7.89 -9.65
N TRP A 120 -2.02 8.67 -8.79
CA TRP A 120 -0.80 9.42 -9.12
C TRP A 120 0.36 8.48 -9.45
N LEU A 121 0.60 7.48 -8.60
CA LEU A 121 1.63 6.46 -8.79
C LEU A 121 1.39 5.64 -10.06
N LEU A 122 0.13 5.30 -10.37
CA LEU A 122 -0.25 4.60 -11.59
C LEU A 122 0.02 5.43 -12.84
N ARG A 123 -0.48 6.67 -12.89
CA ARG A 123 -0.25 7.59 -14.00
C ARG A 123 1.25 7.76 -14.25
N HIS A 124 2.00 8.08 -13.21
CA HIS A 124 3.43 8.31 -13.31
C HIS A 124 4.18 7.05 -13.78
N THR A 125 3.81 5.87 -13.27
CA THR A 125 4.44 4.61 -13.69
C THR A 125 4.13 4.30 -15.15
N HIS A 126 2.89 4.53 -15.59
CA HIS A 126 2.46 4.36 -16.97
C HIS A 126 3.18 5.32 -17.93
N GLU A 127 3.24 6.62 -17.63
CA GLU A 127 3.94 7.62 -18.44
C GLU A 127 5.45 7.32 -18.56
N THR A 128 6.07 6.82 -17.48
CA THR A 128 7.47 6.39 -17.51
C THR A 128 7.64 5.17 -18.42
N TYR A 129 6.72 4.20 -18.33
CA TYR A 129 6.73 3.01 -19.18
C TYR A 129 6.61 3.36 -20.66
N GLU A 130 5.66 4.23 -21.02
CA GLU A 130 5.48 4.73 -22.39
C GLU A 130 6.71 5.50 -22.89
N THR A 131 7.33 6.32 -22.03
CA THR A 131 8.56 7.04 -22.36
C THR A 131 9.71 6.07 -22.70
N GLU A 132 9.88 5.01 -21.93
CA GLU A 132 10.93 4.01 -22.17
C GLU A 132 10.65 3.17 -23.43
N LEU A 133 9.39 2.87 -23.75
CA LEU A 133 9.02 2.24 -25.02
C LEU A 133 9.34 3.15 -26.22
N ASN A 134 9.03 4.44 -26.12
CA ASN A 134 9.33 5.43 -27.16
C ASN A 134 10.84 5.66 -27.36
N ARG A 135 11.66 5.34 -26.35
CA ARG A 135 13.13 5.29 -26.46
C ARG A 135 13.67 4.05 -27.19
N GLY A 136 12.78 3.19 -27.69
CA GLY A 136 13.14 1.97 -28.43
C GLY A 136 13.49 0.79 -27.54
N LEU A 137 13.22 0.86 -26.23
CA LEU A 137 13.41 -0.31 -25.36
C LEU A 137 12.35 -1.36 -25.63
N SER A 138 12.74 -2.63 -25.51
CA SER A 138 11.77 -3.72 -25.52
C SER A 138 10.78 -3.59 -24.37
N LYS A 139 9.58 -4.17 -24.53
CA LYS A 139 8.56 -4.24 -23.46
C LYS A 139 9.11 -4.82 -22.16
N PHE A 140 10.03 -5.78 -22.24
CA PHE A 140 10.70 -6.36 -21.09
C PHE A 140 11.60 -5.33 -20.38
N GLN A 141 12.48 -4.66 -21.12
CA GLN A 141 13.39 -3.64 -20.57
C GLN A 141 12.64 -2.45 -19.97
N ALA A 142 11.62 -1.94 -20.67
CA ALA A 142 10.78 -0.85 -20.18
C ALA A 142 10.07 -1.23 -18.86
N LYS A 143 9.55 -2.47 -18.76
CA LYS A 143 8.98 -2.98 -17.50
C LYS A 143 10.00 -3.06 -16.39
N THR A 144 11.18 -3.64 -16.64
CA THR A 144 12.23 -3.77 -15.62
C THR A 144 12.62 -2.41 -15.06
N LYS A 145 12.81 -1.39 -15.91
CA LYS A 145 13.14 -0.04 -15.46
C LYS A 145 12.06 0.62 -14.60
N CYS A 146 10.79 0.39 -14.93
CA CYS A 146 9.67 0.93 -14.14
C CYS A 146 9.47 0.18 -12.82
N GLN A 147 9.77 -1.11 -12.79
CA GLN A 147 9.48 -1.99 -11.65
C GLN A 147 10.41 -1.80 -10.45
N VAL A 148 11.71 -1.54 -10.66
CA VAL A 148 12.72 -1.61 -9.58
C VAL A 148 12.47 -0.61 -8.44
N TYR A 149 11.99 0.60 -8.72
CA TYR A 149 11.80 1.62 -7.68
C TYR A 149 10.33 1.95 -7.39
N ARG A 150 9.46 1.99 -8.41
CA ARG A 150 8.12 2.58 -8.27
C ARG A 150 6.99 1.56 -8.11
N SER A 151 7.18 0.36 -8.65
CA SER A 151 6.20 -0.72 -8.45
C SER A 151 6.12 -1.15 -6.98
N ARG A 152 7.22 -1.03 -6.23
CA ARG A 152 7.25 -1.27 -4.78
C ARG A 152 6.38 -0.26 -4.02
N THR A 153 6.55 1.04 -4.26
CA THR A 153 5.76 2.10 -3.62
C THR A 153 4.28 1.97 -3.97
N LEU A 154 3.95 1.78 -5.26
CA LEU A 154 2.57 1.58 -5.73
C LEU A 154 1.89 0.39 -5.04
N THR A 155 2.55 -0.77 -5.02
CA THR A 155 1.95 -1.99 -4.47
C THR A 155 1.83 -1.94 -2.95
N ARG A 156 2.75 -1.26 -2.28
CA ARG A 156 2.66 -0.96 -0.84
C ARG A 156 1.48 -0.04 -0.53
N ALA A 157 1.38 1.10 -1.21
CA ALA A 157 0.27 2.04 -1.02
C ALA A 157 -1.08 1.37 -1.28
N TYR A 158 -1.16 0.50 -2.31
CA TYR A 158 -2.35 -0.31 -2.55
C TYR A 158 -2.63 -1.32 -1.43
N ALA A 159 -1.61 -2.01 -0.90
CA ALA A 159 -1.80 -2.95 0.21
C ALA A 159 -2.27 -2.27 1.50
N GLU A 160 -1.71 -1.09 1.81
CA GLU A 160 -2.12 -0.26 2.94
C GLU A 160 -3.56 0.25 2.77
N TYR A 161 -3.91 0.73 1.56
CA TYR A 161 -5.29 1.08 1.22
C TYR A 161 -6.25 -0.10 1.41
N LEU A 162 -5.88 -1.30 0.98
CA LEU A 162 -6.69 -2.51 1.19
C LEU A 162 -6.90 -2.78 2.70
N ALA A 163 -5.85 -2.69 3.51
CA ALA A 163 -5.95 -2.86 4.96
C ALA A 163 -6.91 -1.83 5.57
N LEU A 164 -6.86 -0.57 5.12
CA LEU A 164 -7.76 0.49 5.56
C LEU A 164 -9.22 0.24 5.17
N ILE A 165 -9.54 -0.06 3.92
CA ILE A 165 -10.93 -0.26 3.51
C ILE A 165 -11.56 -1.51 4.16
N PHE A 166 -10.78 -2.58 4.34
CA PHE A 166 -11.29 -3.79 4.99
C PHE A 166 -11.40 -3.63 6.50
N SER A 167 -10.50 -2.87 7.13
CA SER A 167 -10.62 -2.55 8.55
C SER A 167 -11.86 -1.69 8.81
N LEU A 168 -12.16 -0.66 8.01
CA LEU A 168 -13.41 0.12 8.16
C LEU A 168 -14.66 -0.77 8.09
N LYS A 169 -14.77 -1.58 7.04
CA LYS A 169 -15.86 -2.56 6.87
C LYS A 169 -15.96 -3.55 8.03
N SER A 170 -14.85 -3.81 8.72
CA SER A 170 -14.79 -4.72 9.87
C SER A 170 -15.20 -4.01 11.17
N ILE A 171 -14.76 -2.76 11.38
CA ILE A 171 -15.04 -1.95 12.59
C ILE A 171 -16.54 -1.76 12.78
N GLU A 172 -17.28 -1.45 11.71
CA GLU A 172 -18.72 -1.26 11.74
C GLU A 172 -19.50 -2.48 12.27
N LYS A 173 -18.92 -3.68 12.11
CA LYS A 173 -19.52 -4.95 12.55
C LYS A 173 -19.11 -5.36 13.96
N LYS A 174 -18.24 -4.59 14.62
CA LYS A 174 -17.79 -4.87 16.00
C LYS A 174 -18.68 -4.18 17.03
N GLU A 175 -18.56 -4.64 18.27
CA GLU A 175 -19.27 -4.10 19.42
C GLU A 175 -19.06 -2.58 19.54
N LYS A 176 -20.15 -1.84 19.80
CA LYS A 176 -20.14 -0.37 19.86
C LYS A 176 -19.15 0.18 20.89
N SER A 177 -18.90 -0.56 21.98
CA SER A 177 -17.92 -0.21 23.01
C SER A 177 -16.47 -0.21 22.49
N LEU A 178 -16.16 -1.05 21.49
CA LEU A 178 -14.82 -1.20 20.91
C LEU A 178 -14.59 -0.27 19.71
N GLN A 179 -15.64 0.17 19.03
CA GLN A 179 -15.51 1.01 17.83
C GLN A 179 -14.65 2.27 18.05
N PRO A 180 -14.77 3.02 19.17
CA PRO A 180 -13.96 4.22 19.39
C PRO A 180 -12.45 3.95 19.39
N VAL A 181 -12.00 2.85 20.01
CA VAL A 181 -10.56 2.52 20.02
C VAL A 181 -10.10 1.99 18.66
N LEU A 182 -10.95 1.23 17.97
CA LEU A 182 -10.62 0.71 16.65
C LEU A 182 -10.50 1.83 15.60
N TYR A 183 -11.35 2.86 15.66
CA TYR A 183 -11.21 4.03 14.79
C TYR A 183 -9.93 4.82 15.09
N LYS A 184 -9.48 4.88 16.34
CA LYS A 184 -8.16 5.46 16.69
C LYS A 184 -7.02 4.64 16.10
N MET A 185 -7.08 3.30 16.18
CA MET A 185 -6.08 2.42 15.56
C MET A 185 -6.08 2.56 14.04
N PHE A 186 -7.25 2.65 13.42
CA PHE A 186 -7.41 2.93 12.00
C PHE A 186 -6.71 4.24 11.61
N ALA A 187 -7.00 5.34 12.33
CA ALA A 187 -6.43 6.65 12.04
C ALA A 187 -4.91 6.64 12.24
N LEU A 188 -4.43 6.03 13.32
CA LEU A 188 -2.99 5.87 13.60
C LEU A 188 -2.31 5.13 12.45
N PHE A 189 -2.82 3.96 12.05
CA PHE A 189 -2.23 3.18 10.95
C PHE A 189 -2.27 3.94 9.62
N GLY A 190 -3.41 4.55 9.29
CA GLY A 190 -3.59 5.27 8.04
C GLY A 190 -2.68 6.48 7.89
N LEU A 191 -2.62 7.32 8.93
CA LEU A 191 -1.80 8.53 8.94
C LEU A 191 -0.31 8.22 9.05
N TRP A 192 0.10 7.30 9.94
CA TRP A 192 1.50 6.88 10.06
C TRP A 192 2.01 6.23 8.77
N SER A 193 1.16 5.48 8.05
CA SER A 193 1.56 4.90 6.77
C SER A 193 1.63 5.96 5.66
N LEU A 194 0.68 6.92 5.62
CA LEU A 194 0.73 8.04 4.67
C LEU A 194 1.95 8.94 4.87
N ASP A 195 2.40 9.12 6.11
CA ASP A 195 3.62 9.88 6.44
C ASP A 195 4.84 9.39 5.64
N LYS A 196 4.94 8.07 5.44
CA LYS A 196 6.00 7.42 4.66
C LYS A 196 5.93 7.70 3.16
N HIS A 197 4.80 8.21 2.66
CA HIS A 197 4.57 8.58 1.26
C HIS A 197 4.39 10.10 1.07
N LEU A 198 4.79 10.92 2.05
CA LEU A 198 4.60 12.37 1.99
C LEU A 198 5.26 13.00 0.76
N VAL A 199 6.42 12.49 0.34
CA VAL A 199 7.18 13.02 -0.80
C VAL A 199 6.34 12.98 -2.08
N GLU A 200 5.56 11.92 -2.26
CA GLU A 200 4.65 11.73 -3.38
C GLU A 200 3.42 12.64 -3.31
N LEU A 201 3.01 13.08 -2.11
CA LEU A 201 1.86 13.96 -1.91
C LEU A 201 2.13 15.45 -2.19
N TYR A 202 3.41 15.86 -2.34
CA TYR A 202 3.79 17.24 -2.66
C TYR A 202 3.93 17.53 -4.17
N GLN A 203 3.53 16.60 -5.04
CA GLN A 203 3.65 16.66 -6.50
C GLN A 203 2.39 17.20 -7.18
#